data_AF-A0A2E1TMG3-F1
#
_entry.id   AF-A0A2E1TMG3-F1
#
_cell.length_a   1.000
_cell.length_b   1.000
_cell.length_c   1.000
_cell.angle_alpha   90.00
_cell.angle_beta   90.00
_cell.angle_gamma   90.00
#
_symmetry.space_group_name_H-M   'P 1'
#
loop_
_entity.id
_entity.type
_entity.pdbx_description
1 polymer ?
#
loop_
_entity_poly.entity_id
_entity_poly.type
_entity_poly.pdbx_seq_one_letter_code
_entity_poly.pdbx_strand_id
1 'polypeptide(L)'
;MNNQDKSNSQLFLNQNDILKELFDRNLHEYEFLFENKDTVSFNTNDLLKVMNIFQSNSIIKFETLIDITAVDYSDYGVSEWNAKNANNKGYSRGIKKDSSGRYTYESTKTNYNQPVKRFAAIYNLLSTSSNVRLKIKFYCDDDESPSLPSVTSIWSSANWYEREAYDLFGIVFSDHPDLRRILTDYGFIGHPLRKDFPLIGNVEVNYDLEKERVVYQPVTIKPRVLIPKVIREISNKEDKNA
;
A
#
# COMPACT_ATOMS: atom_id res chain seq x y z
N MET A 1 11.19 -6.26 -14.32
CA MET A 1 11.16 -7.44 -13.44
C MET A 1 12.41 -8.27 -13.67
N ASN A 2 13.18 -8.57 -12.63
CA ASN A 2 14.45 -9.29 -12.72
C ASN A 2 14.21 -10.80 -12.86
N ASN A 3 15.03 -11.48 -13.68
CA ASN A 3 15.00 -12.94 -13.88
C ASN A 3 15.20 -13.76 -12.58
N GLN A 4 15.67 -13.15 -11.49
CA GLN A 4 15.85 -13.78 -10.18
C GLN A 4 14.52 -14.02 -9.43
N ASP A 5 13.49 -13.20 -9.66
CA ASP A 5 12.20 -13.33 -8.98
C ASP A 5 11.39 -14.52 -9.53
N LYS A 6 11.50 -14.77 -10.85
CA LYS A 6 10.94 -15.96 -11.52
C LYS A 6 11.61 -17.27 -11.10
N SER A 7 12.94 -17.27 -10.85
CA SER A 7 13.63 -18.48 -10.39
C SER A 7 13.30 -18.84 -8.94
N ASN A 8 13.08 -17.84 -8.08
CA ASN A 8 12.76 -18.05 -6.65
C ASN A 8 11.31 -18.49 -6.42
N SER A 9 10.36 -18.05 -7.25
CA SER A 9 8.97 -18.51 -7.20
C SER A 9 8.84 -19.98 -7.63
N GLN A 10 9.54 -20.40 -8.69
CA GLN A 10 9.61 -21.81 -9.09
C GLN A 10 10.24 -22.71 -8.02
N LEU A 11 11.22 -22.23 -7.26
CA LEU A 11 11.85 -22.98 -6.17
C LEU A 11 10.91 -23.27 -4.98
N PHE A 12 9.97 -22.38 -4.66
CA PHE A 12 9.03 -22.58 -3.56
C PHE A 12 7.87 -23.52 -3.95
N LEU A 13 7.34 -23.37 -5.16
CA LEU A 13 6.39 -24.33 -5.73
C LEU A 13 6.99 -25.74 -5.80
N ASN A 14 8.29 -25.87 -6.04
CA ASN A 14 9.01 -27.14 -6.02
C ASN A 14 9.34 -27.66 -4.61
N GLN A 15 9.17 -26.85 -3.55
CA GLN A 15 9.37 -27.29 -2.15
C GLN A 15 8.06 -27.70 -1.47
N ASN A 16 6.92 -27.23 -1.95
CA ASN A 16 5.59 -27.55 -1.42
C ASN A 16 4.73 -28.21 -2.50
N ASP A 17 4.88 -29.52 -2.67
CA ASP A 17 4.17 -30.32 -3.68
C ASP A 17 2.64 -30.12 -3.61
N ILE A 18 2.09 -29.94 -2.40
CA ILE A 18 0.64 -29.73 -2.16
C ILE A 18 0.16 -28.40 -2.75
N LEU A 19 0.93 -27.33 -2.62
CA LEU A 19 0.55 -26.03 -3.19
C LEU A 19 0.61 -26.11 -4.71
N LYS A 20 1.67 -26.71 -5.26
CA LYS A 20 1.79 -26.91 -6.70
C LYS A 20 0.62 -27.69 -7.27
N GLU A 21 0.19 -28.77 -6.61
CA GLU A 21 -0.99 -29.54 -6.99
C GLU A 21 -2.27 -28.70 -6.97
N LEU A 22 -2.46 -27.83 -5.97
CA LEU A 22 -3.60 -26.90 -5.92
C LEU A 22 -3.59 -25.90 -7.08
N PHE A 23 -2.44 -25.29 -7.38
CA PHE A 23 -2.33 -24.31 -8.48
C PHE A 23 -2.53 -24.98 -9.85
N ASP A 24 -1.95 -26.16 -10.05
CA ASP A 24 -2.04 -26.89 -11.33
C ASP A 24 -3.44 -27.43 -11.61
N ARG A 25 -4.19 -27.89 -10.59
CA ARG A 25 -5.53 -28.49 -10.78
C ARG A 25 -6.67 -27.48 -10.76
N ASN A 26 -6.65 -26.54 -9.82
CA ASN A 26 -7.81 -25.69 -9.55
C ASN A 26 -7.66 -24.27 -10.08
N LEU A 27 -6.44 -23.82 -10.37
CA LEU A 27 -6.16 -22.43 -10.72
C LEU A 27 -5.54 -22.25 -12.12
N HIS A 28 -5.49 -23.29 -12.94
CA HIS A 28 -4.89 -23.22 -14.28
C HIS A 28 -5.61 -22.25 -15.23
N GLU A 29 -6.90 -21.99 -15.02
CA GLU A 29 -7.69 -21.05 -15.84
C GLU A 29 -7.46 -19.58 -15.48
N TYR A 30 -6.87 -19.30 -14.31
CA TYR A 30 -6.69 -17.94 -13.82
C TYR A 30 -5.27 -17.44 -14.08
N GLU A 31 -5.15 -16.18 -14.49
CA GLU A 31 -3.85 -15.53 -14.59
C GLU A 31 -3.35 -15.17 -13.19
N PHE A 32 -2.22 -15.78 -12.79
CA PHE A 32 -1.57 -15.48 -11.52
C PHE A 32 -0.07 -15.21 -11.70
N LEU A 33 0.46 -14.35 -10.84
CA LEU A 33 1.89 -14.04 -10.78
C LEU A 33 2.40 -14.24 -9.36
N PHE A 34 3.40 -15.11 -9.20
CA PHE A 34 4.16 -15.18 -7.96
C PHE A 34 5.19 -14.06 -7.92
N GLU A 35 4.99 -13.11 -7.00
CA GLU A 35 5.96 -12.04 -6.75
C GLU A 35 7.07 -12.52 -5.82
N ASN A 36 6.69 -13.25 -4.78
CA ASN A 36 7.58 -13.81 -3.77
C ASN A 36 7.24 -15.29 -3.60
N LYS A 37 7.94 -15.96 -2.67
CA LYS A 37 7.66 -17.36 -2.32
C LYS A 37 6.22 -17.58 -1.87
N ASP A 38 5.68 -16.65 -1.08
CA ASP A 38 4.36 -16.78 -0.44
C ASP A 38 3.33 -15.75 -0.93
N THR A 39 3.68 -14.87 -1.87
CA THR A 39 2.78 -13.84 -2.40
C THR A 39 2.38 -14.14 -3.83
N VAL A 40 1.08 -14.26 -4.08
CA VAL A 40 0.50 -14.46 -5.41
C VAL A 40 -0.44 -13.32 -5.73
N SER A 41 -0.28 -12.71 -6.89
CA SER A 41 -1.24 -11.73 -7.41
C SER A 41 -2.17 -12.36 -8.44
N PHE A 42 -3.44 -11.96 -8.39
CA PHE A 42 -4.50 -12.38 -9.31
C PHE A 42 -5.22 -11.16 -9.90
N ASN A 43 -6.01 -11.41 -10.94
CA ASN A 43 -6.93 -10.41 -11.47
C ASN A 43 -8.12 -10.19 -10.53
N THR A 44 -8.58 -8.95 -10.43
CA THR A 44 -9.66 -8.49 -9.55
C THR A 44 -11.02 -9.06 -9.94
N ASN A 45 -11.26 -9.29 -11.23
CA ASN A 45 -12.52 -9.85 -11.73
C ASN A 45 -12.82 -11.25 -11.17
N ASP A 46 -11.78 -12.00 -10.80
CA ASP A 46 -11.91 -13.37 -10.31
C ASP A 46 -11.77 -13.49 -8.79
N LEU A 47 -11.70 -12.36 -8.07
CA LEU A 47 -11.45 -12.33 -6.62
C LEU A 47 -12.36 -13.28 -5.84
N LEU A 48 -13.68 -13.18 -6.01
CA LEU A 48 -14.63 -14.02 -5.27
C LEU A 48 -14.49 -15.50 -5.61
N LYS A 49 -14.22 -15.84 -6.88
CA LYS A 49 -14.07 -17.24 -7.31
C LYS A 49 -12.82 -17.85 -6.72
N VAL A 50 -11.68 -17.15 -6.84
CA VAL A 50 -10.39 -17.57 -6.32
C VAL A 50 -10.47 -17.74 -4.80
N MET A 51 -11.07 -16.79 -4.09
CA MET A 51 -11.19 -16.84 -2.64
C MET A 51 -12.11 -17.98 -2.17
N ASN A 52 -13.19 -18.27 -2.89
CA ASN A 52 -14.03 -19.43 -2.61
C ASN A 52 -13.27 -20.76 -2.81
N ILE A 53 -12.48 -20.87 -3.88
CA ILE A 53 -11.62 -22.04 -4.13
C ILE A 53 -10.68 -22.25 -2.93
N PHE A 54 -10.01 -21.20 -2.44
CA PHE A 54 -9.10 -21.32 -1.30
C PHE A 54 -9.81 -21.73 0.00
N GLN A 55 -11.06 -21.36 0.19
CA GLN A 55 -11.84 -21.76 1.36
C GLN A 55 -12.40 -23.18 1.27
N SER A 56 -12.80 -23.64 0.08
CA SER A 56 -13.55 -24.90 -0.09
C SER A 56 -12.72 -26.07 -0.63
N ASN A 57 -11.45 -25.86 -1.01
CA ASN A 57 -10.65 -26.92 -1.62
C ASN A 57 -10.37 -28.08 -0.65
N SER A 58 -10.42 -29.30 -1.18
CA SER A 58 -10.12 -30.54 -0.47
C SER A 58 -8.62 -30.82 -0.32
N ILE A 59 -7.77 -30.29 -1.21
CA ILE A 59 -6.31 -30.49 -1.18
C ILE A 59 -5.70 -29.74 0.00
N ILE A 60 -5.98 -28.43 0.05
CA ILE A 60 -5.58 -27.56 1.14
C ILE A 60 -6.69 -26.55 1.38
N LYS A 61 -7.14 -26.49 2.61
CA LYS A 61 -8.19 -25.60 3.06
C LYS A 61 -7.57 -24.43 3.81
N PHE A 62 -7.90 -23.22 3.43
CA PHE A 62 -7.54 -22.03 4.20
C PHE A 62 -8.66 -21.70 5.17
N GLU A 63 -8.59 -22.23 6.39
CA GLU A 63 -9.64 -22.03 7.38
C GLU A 63 -9.65 -20.61 7.94
N THR A 64 -8.47 -19.98 8.05
CA THR A 64 -8.32 -18.70 8.74
C THR A 64 -7.84 -17.61 7.80
N LEU A 65 -8.64 -16.55 7.67
CA LEU A 65 -8.19 -15.26 7.19
C LEU A 65 -7.55 -14.51 8.36
N ILE A 66 -6.23 -14.30 8.30
CA ILE A 66 -5.45 -13.64 9.35
C ILE A 66 -5.66 -12.13 9.30
N ASP A 67 -5.54 -11.54 8.10
CA ASP A 67 -5.53 -10.08 7.93
C ASP A 67 -5.83 -9.69 6.48
N ILE A 68 -6.38 -8.48 6.29
CA ILE A 68 -6.49 -7.82 4.99
C ILE A 68 -5.74 -6.50 5.06
N THR A 69 -4.59 -6.44 4.40
CA THR A 69 -3.76 -5.23 4.36
C THR A 69 -3.99 -4.49 3.05
N ALA A 70 -4.40 -3.24 3.12
CA ALA A 70 -4.40 -2.34 1.96
C ALA A 70 -3.03 -1.65 1.82
N VAL A 71 -2.60 -1.43 0.57
CA VAL A 71 -1.30 -0.83 0.24
C VAL A 71 -1.49 0.22 -0.84
N ASP A 72 -0.88 1.39 -0.63
CA ASP A 72 -0.75 2.47 -1.61
C ASP A 72 0.67 2.45 -2.21
N TYR A 73 0.77 2.15 -3.50
CA TYR A 73 2.03 2.06 -4.24
C TYR A 73 2.46 3.37 -4.89
N SER A 74 1.81 4.51 -4.61
CA SER A 74 2.14 5.82 -5.21
C SER A 74 3.55 6.32 -4.92
N ASP A 75 4.25 5.81 -3.91
CA ASP A 75 5.66 6.11 -3.59
C ASP A 75 6.57 4.88 -3.78
N TYR A 76 6.07 3.82 -4.40
CA TYR A 76 6.82 2.57 -4.49
C TYR A 76 8.09 2.71 -5.34
N GLY A 77 9.21 2.26 -4.78
CA GLY A 77 10.52 2.36 -5.41
C GLY A 77 11.11 3.78 -5.43
N VAL A 78 10.43 4.77 -4.83
CA VAL A 78 10.96 6.11 -4.60
C VAL A 78 11.77 6.09 -3.31
N SER A 79 13.05 6.44 -3.39
CA SER A 79 13.93 6.58 -2.23
C SER A 79 14.44 8.02 -2.12
N GLU A 80 14.44 8.56 -0.91
CA GLU A 80 14.98 9.91 -0.64
C GLU A 80 16.50 9.98 -0.91
N TRP A 81 17.19 8.86 -0.63
CA TRP A 81 18.59 8.65 -0.95
C TRP A 81 18.70 7.74 -2.16
N ASN A 82 19.07 8.30 -3.30
CA ASN A 82 19.33 7.51 -4.51
C ASN A 82 20.78 7.68 -4.94
N ALA A 83 21.63 6.75 -4.50
CA ALA A 83 23.07 6.77 -4.77
C ALA A 83 23.44 6.32 -6.20
N LYS A 84 22.48 5.82 -7.00
CA LYS A 84 22.76 5.26 -8.34
C LYS A 84 23.36 6.26 -9.32
N ASN A 85 23.06 7.56 -9.15
CA ASN A 85 23.58 8.65 -10.00
C ASN A 85 24.52 9.60 -9.24
N ALA A 86 25.04 9.21 -8.07
CA ALA A 86 25.89 10.09 -7.26
C ALA A 86 27.37 9.96 -7.66
N ASN A 87 27.97 11.04 -8.18
CA ASN A 87 29.42 11.09 -8.42
C ASN A 87 30.20 11.09 -7.09
N ASN A 88 31.35 10.39 -7.02
CA ASN A 88 32.25 10.28 -5.85
C ASN A 88 32.88 11.60 -5.34
N LYS A 89 32.48 12.77 -5.86
CA LYS A 89 32.99 14.09 -5.46
C LYS A 89 31.83 14.97 -4.97
N GLY A 90 31.42 14.81 -3.71
CA GLY A 90 30.53 15.75 -3.03
C GLY A 90 29.53 15.11 -2.07
N TYR A 91 29.71 15.35 -0.77
CA TYR A 91 28.90 14.83 0.34
C TYR A 91 27.39 15.19 0.33
N SER A 92 26.91 16.07 -0.57
CA SER A 92 25.57 16.67 -0.49
C SER A 92 24.67 16.49 -1.73
N ARG A 93 25.00 15.56 -2.64
CA ARG A 93 24.28 15.44 -3.94
C ARG A 93 23.47 14.15 -4.14
N GLY A 94 23.39 13.27 -3.15
CA GLY A 94 22.58 12.04 -3.21
C GLY A 94 21.10 12.21 -2.85
N ILE A 95 20.69 13.41 -2.44
CA ILE A 95 19.32 13.73 -2.01
C ILE A 95 18.60 14.39 -3.19
N LYS A 96 17.61 13.72 -3.76
CA LYS A 96 16.66 14.36 -4.67
C LYS A 96 15.74 15.27 -3.83
N LYS A 97 15.39 16.44 -4.35
CA LYS A 97 14.48 17.38 -3.66
C LYS A 97 13.08 16.79 -3.45
N ASP A 98 12.73 15.76 -4.21
CA ASP A 98 11.48 15.00 -4.15
C ASP A 98 11.51 13.96 -3.02
N SER A 99 11.91 14.38 -1.82
CA SER A 99 11.95 13.54 -0.62
C SER A 99 10.65 13.74 0.18
N SER A 100 10.09 12.69 0.78
CA SER A 100 8.76 12.67 1.42
C SER A 100 8.55 13.72 2.51
N GLY A 101 9.63 14.24 3.10
CA GLY A 101 9.55 15.37 4.04
C GLY A 101 9.38 16.78 3.43
N ARG A 102 9.30 16.95 2.10
CA ARG A 102 9.34 18.27 1.43
C ARG A 102 8.21 18.60 0.45
N TYR A 103 7.20 17.74 0.26
CA TYR A 103 6.30 17.90 -0.89
C TYR A 103 5.36 19.12 -0.81
N THR A 104 5.43 19.94 -1.86
CA THR A 104 4.29 20.63 -2.47
C THR A 104 3.67 19.72 -3.52
N TYR A 105 2.33 19.71 -3.62
CA TYR A 105 1.45 18.80 -4.39
C TYR A 105 1.83 18.52 -5.86
N GLU A 106 2.65 19.35 -6.50
CA GLU A 106 2.89 19.29 -7.96
C GLU A 106 4.10 18.44 -8.41
N SER A 107 5.02 18.02 -7.52
CA SER A 107 6.33 17.48 -7.94
C SER A 107 6.47 15.95 -8.02
N THR A 108 5.42 15.15 -7.74
CA THR A 108 5.52 13.68 -7.58
C THR A 108 5.08 12.85 -8.80
N LYS A 109 5.21 13.35 -10.04
CA LYS A 109 4.78 12.62 -11.25
C LYS A 109 5.90 12.02 -12.12
N THR A 110 7.09 11.73 -11.58
CA THR A 110 8.14 11.04 -12.37
C THR A 110 8.46 9.65 -11.82
N ASN A 111 7.66 8.67 -12.26
CA ASN A 111 7.64 7.29 -11.77
C ASN A 111 8.60 6.41 -12.57
N TYR A 112 9.70 5.95 -11.97
CA TYR A 112 10.62 5.02 -12.61
C TYR A 112 10.41 3.54 -12.22
N ASN A 113 9.57 3.24 -11.22
CA ASN A 113 9.45 1.88 -10.66
C ASN A 113 8.08 1.55 -10.01
N GLN A 114 7.04 2.36 -10.23
CA GLN A 114 5.73 2.11 -9.63
C GLN A 114 4.96 1.05 -10.43
N PRO A 115 4.18 0.18 -9.75
CA PRO A 115 3.22 -0.68 -10.43
C PRO A 115 2.17 0.17 -11.17
N VAL A 116 1.57 -0.40 -12.21
CA VAL A 116 0.60 0.30 -13.07
C VAL A 116 -0.63 0.77 -12.29
N LYS A 117 -1.01 0.01 -11.25
CA LYS A 117 -2.17 0.27 -10.38
C LYS A 117 -1.68 0.72 -9.00
N ARG A 118 -2.29 1.78 -8.47
CA ARG A 118 -1.87 2.40 -7.21
C ARG A 118 -2.23 1.57 -5.99
N PHE A 119 -3.49 1.14 -5.89
CA PHE A 119 -4.00 0.47 -4.70
C PHE A 119 -4.00 -1.05 -4.85
N ALA A 120 -3.63 -1.76 -3.79
CA ALA A 120 -3.80 -3.20 -3.70
C ALA A 120 -4.32 -3.61 -2.32
N ALA A 121 -5.13 -4.66 -2.29
CA ALA A 121 -5.49 -5.38 -1.07
C ALA A 121 -4.76 -6.72 -1.02
N ILE A 122 -4.15 -7.02 0.12
CA ILE A 122 -3.40 -8.24 0.38
C ILE A 122 -4.15 -9.03 1.46
N TYR A 123 -4.58 -10.23 1.12
CA TYR A 123 -5.27 -11.16 2.00
C TYR A 123 -4.25 -12.17 2.53
N ASN A 124 -4.06 -12.19 3.84
CA ASN A 124 -3.17 -13.12 4.51
C ASN A 124 -3.97 -14.34 4.97
N LEU A 125 -3.77 -15.48 4.31
CA LEU A 125 -4.47 -16.73 4.60
C LEU A 125 -3.56 -17.74 5.31
N LEU A 126 -4.17 -18.51 6.20
CA LEU A 126 -3.53 -19.62 6.92
C LEU A 126 -4.38 -20.88 6.80
N SER A 127 -3.73 -21.95 6.33
CA SER A 127 -4.19 -23.31 6.50
C SER A 127 -3.61 -23.86 7.80
N THR A 128 -4.47 -24.16 8.76
CA THR A 128 -4.07 -24.68 10.07
C THR A 128 -3.76 -26.18 9.97
N SER A 129 -4.47 -26.92 9.13
CA SER A 129 -4.23 -28.36 8.92
C SER A 129 -2.89 -28.63 8.25
N SER A 130 -2.51 -27.83 7.26
CA SER A 130 -1.24 -28.00 6.54
C SER A 130 -0.11 -27.09 7.02
N ASN A 131 -0.39 -26.18 7.97
CA ASN A 131 0.53 -25.16 8.47
C ASN A 131 1.18 -24.33 7.35
N VAL A 132 0.39 -23.98 6.33
CA VAL A 132 0.84 -23.20 5.17
C VAL A 132 0.23 -21.80 5.25
N ARG A 133 1.05 -20.79 4.97
CA ARG A 133 0.63 -19.40 4.82
C ARG A 133 0.74 -18.98 3.37
N LEU A 134 -0.28 -18.26 2.89
CA LEU A 134 -0.31 -17.71 1.55
C LEU A 134 -0.83 -16.27 1.63
N LYS A 135 -0.18 -15.37 0.91
CA LYS A 135 -0.63 -13.99 0.74
C LYS A 135 -1.17 -13.82 -0.66
N ILE A 136 -2.43 -13.43 -0.76
CA ILE A 136 -3.10 -13.22 -2.04
C ILE A 136 -3.26 -11.73 -2.26
N LYS A 137 -2.78 -11.21 -3.37
CA LYS A 137 -2.83 -9.79 -3.70
C LYS A 137 -3.78 -9.53 -4.86
N PHE A 138 -4.65 -8.53 -4.70
CA PHE A 138 -5.50 -8.01 -5.76
C PHE A 138 -5.25 -6.51 -5.92
N TYR A 139 -5.12 -6.07 -7.17
CA TYR A 139 -4.92 -4.66 -7.50
C TYR A 139 -6.23 -4.01 -7.90
N CYS A 140 -6.56 -2.86 -7.31
CA CYS A 140 -7.75 -2.10 -7.71
C CYS A 140 -7.59 -1.57 -9.13
N ASP A 141 -8.64 -1.65 -9.95
CA ASP A 141 -8.60 -1.18 -11.34
C ASP A 141 -8.54 0.35 -11.46
N ASP A 142 -9.23 1.04 -10.54
CA ASP A 142 -9.31 2.50 -10.50
C ASP A 142 -8.48 3.09 -9.34
N ASP A 143 -7.77 4.17 -9.65
CA ASP A 143 -6.95 4.93 -8.72
C ASP A 143 -7.74 6.05 -8.02
N GLU A 144 -8.80 6.59 -8.65
CA GLU A 144 -9.63 7.65 -8.04
C GLU A 144 -10.64 7.04 -7.06
N SER A 145 -11.34 6.00 -7.50
CA SER A 145 -12.32 5.25 -6.70
C SER A 145 -11.97 3.76 -6.62
N PRO A 146 -10.97 3.37 -5.82
CA PRO A 146 -10.57 1.97 -5.70
C PRO A 146 -11.71 1.12 -5.11
N SER A 147 -12.12 0.09 -5.84
CA SER A 147 -13.19 -0.82 -5.43
C SER A 147 -12.79 -2.28 -5.57
N LEU A 148 -13.22 -3.12 -4.62
CA LEU A 148 -13.06 -4.58 -4.65
C LEU A 148 -14.35 -5.28 -4.18
N PRO A 149 -14.61 -6.53 -4.57
CA PRO A 149 -15.67 -7.33 -3.96
C PRO A 149 -15.34 -7.71 -2.50
N SER A 150 -16.35 -7.68 -1.62
CA SER A 150 -16.23 -8.13 -0.22
C SER A 150 -16.13 -9.66 -0.12
N VAL A 151 -15.27 -10.15 0.76
CA VAL A 151 -15.12 -11.58 1.10
C VAL A 151 -15.74 -11.93 2.46
N THR A 152 -16.59 -11.04 3.01
CA THR A 152 -17.31 -11.28 4.27
C THR A 152 -18.22 -12.50 4.25
N SER A 153 -18.75 -12.88 3.08
CA SER A 153 -19.55 -14.10 2.89
C SER A 153 -18.72 -15.38 3.00
N ILE A 154 -17.41 -15.28 2.74
CA ILE A 154 -16.45 -16.38 2.80
C ILE A 154 -15.91 -16.45 4.23
N TRP A 155 -15.24 -15.39 4.70
CA TRP A 155 -14.73 -15.30 6.07
C TRP A 155 -15.41 -14.17 6.83
N SER A 156 -16.09 -14.50 7.93
CA SER A 156 -16.75 -13.50 8.79
C SER A 156 -15.75 -12.51 9.43
N SER A 157 -14.49 -12.91 9.60
CA SER A 157 -13.42 -12.04 10.10
C SER A 157 -13.10 -10.88 9.16
N ALA A 158 -13.39 -11.01 7.85
CA ALA A 158 -13.09 -9.97 6.86
C ALA A 158 -13.83 -8.65 7.13
N ASN A 159 -14.95 -8.67 7.85
CA ASN A 159 -15.80 -7.48 8.04
C ASN A 159 -15.02 -6.30 8.64
N TRP A 160 -14.22 -6.56 9.69
CA TRP A 160 -13.47 -5.49 10.35
C TRP A 160 -12.27 -5.03 9.52
N TYR A 161 -11.56 -5.95 8.87
CA TYR A 161 -10.40 -5.62 8.04
C TYR A 161 -10.79 -4.86 6.77
N GLU A 162 -11.91 -5.20 6.13
CA GLU A 162 -12.45 -4.46 4.99
C GLU A 162 -12.88 -3.04 5.39
N ARG A 163 -13.49 -2.88 6.58
CA ARG A 163 -13.81 -1.56 7.13
C ARG A 163 -12.57 -0.74 7.45
N GLU A 164 -11.52 -1.35 7.98
CA GLU A 164 -10.23 -0.69 8.23
C GLU A 164 -9.58 -0.23 6.92
N ALA A 165 -9.54 -1.10 5.90
CA ALA A 165 -9.02 -0.76 4.57
C ALA A 165 -9.83 0.37 3.91
N TYR A 166 -11.16 0.39 4.10
CA TYR A 166 -12.01 1.50 3.67
C TYR A 166 -11.69 2.80 4.42
N ASP A 167 -11.53 2.75 5.74
CA ASP A 167 -11.29 3.96 6.54
C ASP A 167 -9.91 4.58 6.25
N LEU A 168 -8.86 3.74 6.20
CA LEU A 168 -7.48 4.19 6.11
C LEU A 168 -6.99 4.44 4.67
N PHE A 169 -7.48 3.68 3.70
CA PHE A 169 -7.06 3.77 2.28
C PHE A 169 -8.20 4.14 1.34
N GLY A 170 -9.47 4.07 1.76
CA GLY A 170 -10.61 4.41 0.92
C GLY A 170 -10.96 3.39 -0.14
N ILE A 171 -10.57 2.12 0.06
CA ILE A 171 -10.98 1.02 -0.82
C ILE A 171 -12.43 0.65 -0.50
N VAL A 172 -13.31 0.76 -1.49
CA VAL A 172 -14.74 0.45 -1.34
C VAL A 172 -14.97 -1.03 -1.58
N PHE A 173 -15.54 -1.72 -0.60
CA PHE A 173 -15.90 -3.14 -0.72
C PHE A 173 -17.36 -3.30 -1.14
N SER A 174 -17.58 -3.83 -2.34
CA SER A 174 -18.92 -4.12 -2.88
C SER A 174 -19.55 -5.30 -2.13
N ASP A 175 -20.86 -5.25 -1.89
CA ASP A 175 -21.62 -6.27 -1.15
C ASP A 175 -21.24 -6.44 0.33
N HIS A 176 -20.51 -5.48 0.93
CA HIS A 176 -20.23 -5.49 2.36
C HIS A 176 -21.50 -5.12 3.19
N PRO A 177 -21.81 -5.82 4.29
CA PRO A 177 -23.05 -5.58 5.06
C PRO A 177 -23.15 -4.22 5.76
N ASP A 178 -22.03 -3.68 6.28
CA ASP A 178 -21.98 -2.39 6.99
C ASP A 178 -20.63 -1.69 6.75
N LEU A 179 -20.45 -1.08 5.58
CA LEU A 179 -19.21 -0.39 5.25
C LEU A 179 -19.22 1.03 5.81
N ARG A 180 -18.59 1.22 6.97
CA ARG A 180 -18.38 2.52 7.61
C ARG A 180 -17.02 2.60 8.30
N ARG A 181 -16.58 3.83 8.55
CA ARG A 181 -15.36 4.15 9.29
C ARG A 181 -15.34 3.46 10.66
N ILE A 182 -14.15 3.14 11.17
CA ILE A 182 -13.98 2.41 12.43
C ILE A 182 -12.85 2.97 13.31
N LEU A 183 -11.80 3.54 12.72
CA LEU A 183 -10.65 4.09 13.43
C LEU A 183 -10.67 5.62 13.46
N THR A 184 -11.10 6.27 12.38
CA THR A 184 -11.11 7.73 12.29
C THR A 184 -12.33 8.33 12.97
N ASP A 185 -12.22 9.62 13.31
CA ASP A 185 -13.31 10.40 13.90
C ASP A 185 -14.52 10.49 12.95
N TYR A 186 -15.71 10.69 13.51
CA TYR A 186 -16.97 10.68 12.77
C TYR A 186 -17.02 11.72 11.64
N GLY A 187 -16.41 12.88 11.85
CA GLY A 187 -16.33 13.97 10.87
C GLY A 187 -15.03 14.00 10.05
N PHE A 188 -14.23 12.93 10.09
CA PHE A 188 -12.91 12.93 9.45
C PHE A 188 -13.01 12.93 7.92
N ILE A 189 -12.34 13.88 7.28
CA ILE A 189 -12.32 14.05 5.83
C ILE A 189 -10.97 13.55 5.29
N GLY A 190 -11.00 12.46 4.54
CA GLY A 190 -9.85 11.84 3.91
C GLY A 190 -9.53 10.44 4.42
N HIS A 191 -8.36 9.95 4.01
CA HIS A 191 -7.85 8.60 4.27
C HIS A 191 -6.39 8.69 4.73
N PRO A 192 -6.11 8.54 6.04
CA PRO A 192 -4.81 8.88 6.63
C PRO A 192 -3.59 8.15 6.07
N LEU A 193 -3.74 6.90 5.63
CA LEU A 193 -2.62 6.07 5.18
C LEU A 193 -2.32 6.17 3.68
N ARG A 194 -3.10 6.96 2.93
CA ARG A 194 -2.73 7.35 1.56
C ARG A 194 -1.47 8.20 1.62
N LYS A 195 -0.53 8.00 0.68
CA LYS A 195 0.72 8.77 0.69
C LYS A 195 0.54 10.25 0.36
N ASP A 196 -0.61 10.59 -0.25
CA ASP A 196 -0.98 11.98 -0.54
C ASP A 196 -1.48 12.71 0.72
N PHE A 197 -1.80 11.99 1.80
CA PHE A 197 -2.33 12.59 3.03
C PHE A 197 -1.18 13.15 3.89
N PRO A 198 -1.27 14.41 4.34
CA PRO A 198 -0.21 15.00 5.16
C PRO A 198 -0.11 14.30 6.51
N LEU A 199 1.12 14.05 6.97
CA LEU A 199 1.38 13.37 8.25
C LEU A 199 0.72 14.07 9.45
N ILE A 200 0.66 15.40 9.43
CA ILE A 200 0.05 16.20 10.52
C ILE A 200 -1.48 16.20 10.42
N GLY A 201 -2.04 15.85 9.26
CA GLY A 201 -3.44 16.03 8.93
C GLY A 201 -3.78 17.48 8.54
N ASN A 202 -5.06 17.69 8.29
CA ASN A 202 -5.59 18.99 7.84
C ASN A 202 -6.21 19.80 8.99
N VAL A 203 -6.63 19.11 10.06
CA VAL A 203 -7.45 19.66 11.14
C VAL A 203 -6.87 19.27 12.49
N GLU A 204 -6.85 20.22 13.42
CA GLU A 204 -6.53 20.03 14.84
C GLU A 204 -7.76 20.36 15.70
N VAL A 205 -7.83 19.77 16.89
CA VAL A 205 -8.93 19.98 17.84
C VAL A 205 -8.49 20.91 18.97
N ASN A 206 -9.34 21.87 19.34
CA ASN A 206 -9.14 22.76 20.48
C ASN A 206 -10.46 22.96 21.24
N TYR A 207 -10.38 23.19 22.56
CA TYR A 207 -11.55 23.54 23.36
C TYR A 207 -11.77 25.05 23.34
N ASP A 208 -12.94 25.47 22.86
CA ASP A 208 -13.34 26.88 22.82
C ASP A 208 -14.16 27.23 24.07
N LEU A 209 -13.63 28.11 24.92
CA LEU A 209 -14.28 28.54 26.16
C LEU A 209 -15.57 29.34 25.90
N GLU A 210 -15.64 30.10 24.80
CA GLU A 210 -16.84 30.92 24.50
C GLU A 210 -18.00 30.06 24.01
N LYS A 211 -17.70 28.99 23.28
CA LYS A 211 -18.70 28.06 22.73
C LYS A 211 -18.94 26.84 23.62
N GLU A 212 -18.18 26.71 24.72
CA GLU A 212 -18.20 25.58 25.64
C GLU A 212 -18.17 24.21 24.94
N ARG A 213 -17.40 24.09 23.84
CA ARG A 213 -17.33 22.87 23.04
C ARG A 213 -15.97 22.69 22.37
N VAL A 214 -15.69 21.45 21.96
CA VAL A 214 -14.54 21.13 21.11
C VAL A 214 -14.80 21.61 19.69
N VAL A 215 -13.85 22.35 19.13
CA VAL A 215 -13.91 22.92 17.78
C VAL A 215 -12.74 22.35 16.96
N TYR A 216 -13.04 22.05 15.70
CA TYR A 216 -12.10 21.64 14.68
C TYR A 216 -11.57 22.89 13.96
N GLN A 217 -10.26 23.11 13.97
CA GLN A 217 -9.61 24.24 13.28
C GLN A 217 -8.49 23.73 12.35
N PRO A 218 -8.10 24.47 11.30
CA PRO A 218 -6.97 24.09 10.47
C PRO A 218 -5.67 23.97 11.27
N VAL A 219 -4.82 23.02 10.91
CA VAL A 219 -3.54 22.78 11.59
C VAL A 219 -2.65 24.03 11.58
N THR A 220 -2.15 24.41 12.75
CA THR A 220 -1.24 25.56 12.92
C THR A 220 0.24 25.15 12.81
N ILE A 221 0.53 23.86 13.02
CA ILE A 221 1.89 23.32 13.12
C ILE A 221 2.60 23.36 11.76
N LYS A 222 3.76 24.02 11.71
CA LYS A 222 4.65 23.98 10.53
C LYS A 222 5.61 22.79 10.64
N PRO A 223 5.72 21.92 9.62
CA PRO A 223 6.65 20.80 9.65
C PRO A 223 8.09 21.31 9.76
N ARG A 224 8.81 20.89 10.82
CA ARG A 224 10.24 21.15 10.96
C ARG A 224 11.01 20.04 10.25
N VAL A 225 11.62 20.36 9.12
CA VAL A 225 12.60 19.46 8.48
C VAL A 225 13.84 19.33 9.37
N LEU A 226 14.19 18.11 9.76
CA LEU A 226 15.37 17.78 10.59
C LEU A 226 16.70 17.91 9.83
N ILE A 227 16.66 18.34 8.57
CA ILE A 227 17.86 18.47 7.74
C ILE A 227 18.57 19.76 8.15
N PRO A 228 19.87 19.72 8.50
CA PRO A 228 20.63 20.93 8.76
C PRO A 228 20.61 21.82 7.52
N LYS A 229 20.18 23.08 7.69
CA LYS A 229 20.25 24.09 6.63
C LYS A 229 21.72 24.36 6.34
N VAL A 230 22.24 23.81 5.24
CA VAL A 230 23.58 24.15 4.75
C VAL A 230 23.50 25.55 4.15
N ILE A 231 23.86 26.57 4.94
CA ILE A 231 24.04 27.93 4.44
C ILE A 231 25.34 27.94 3.64
N ARG A 232 25.25 28.15 2.33
CA ARG A 232 26.41 28.41 1.49
C ARG A 232 26.46 29.92 1.26
N GLU A 233 27.59 30.53 1.59
CA GLU A 233 27.86 31.88 1.14
C GLU A 233 27.94 31.85 -0.39
N ILE A 234 27.03 32.55 -1.04
CA ILE A 234 27.10 32.74 -2.49
C ILE A 234 28.25 33.73 -2.68
N SER A 235 29.42 33.23 -3.09
CA SER A 235 30.45 34.11 -3.61
C SER A 235 29.93 34.68 -4.92
N ASN A 236 29.38 35.90 -4.88
CA ASN A 236 29.18 36.72 -6.07
C ASN A 236 30.57 37.10 -6.62
N LYS A 237 31.28 36.14 -7.21
CA LYS A 237 32.32 36.47 -8.17
C LYS A 237 31.58 36.81 -9.45
N GLU A 238 31.39 38.11 -9.64
CA GLU A 238 31.08 38.71 -10.91
C GLU A 238 31.92 38.03 -12.00
N ASP A 239 31.27 37.53 -13.04
CA ASP A 239 31.89 37.30 -14.35
C ASP A 239 32.25 38.68 -14.93
N LYS A 240 33.23 39.36 -14.31
CA LYS A 240 34.03 40.40 -14.93
C LYS A 240 35.29 39.71 -15.41
N ASN A 241 35.28 39.30 -16.68
CA ASN A 241 36.34 39.54 -17.65
C ASN A 241 36.11 38.68 -18.90
N ALA A 242 35.92 39.40 -20.02
CA ALA A 242 36.38 39.14 -21.38
C ALA A 242 36.26 37.74 -21.98
#